data_AF-A0A2Z6B2C2-F1
#
_entry.id   AF-A0A2Z6B2C2-F1
#
_cell.length_a   1.000
_cell.length_b   1.000
_cell.length_c   1.000
_cell.angle_alpha   90.00
_cell.angle_beta   90.00
_cell.angle_gamma   90.00
#
_symmetry.space_group_name_H-M   'P 1'
#
loop_
_entity.id
_entity.type
_entity.pdbx_description
1 polymer ?
#
loop_
_entity_poly.entity_id
_entity_poly.type
_entity_poly.pdbx_seq_one_letter_code
_entity_poly.pdbx_strand_id
1 'polypeptide(L)'
;MHPVVFWLIFTVIGVWAQRLLPGVDFFAPALVVCLQQRRITQFVWLTLAWIILQEGMGNLPFGNLLLWYSGLVLIFVVGRWLFESRNLIFVFIIGIFMGSWHFLLTQIMTNLQVLEVNRAQLLLEGVHQAVIFPLAWAITYNVYKRMVPDVGPL
;
A
#
# COMPACT_ATOMS: atom_id res chain seq x y z
N MET A 1 7.64 -17.10 13.35
CA MET A 1 8.69 -16.48 12.50
C MET A 1 8.99 -15.08 13.03
N HIS A 2 10.24 -14.64 13.01
CA HIS A 2 10.59 -13.29 13.47
C HIS A 2 9.97 -12.23 12.52
N PRO A 3 9.39 -11.11 13.02
CA PRO A 3 8.72 -10.11 12.18
C PRO A 3 9.60 -9.58 11.05
N VAL A 4 10.90 -9.38 11.29
CA VAL A 4 11.84 -8.90 10.26
C VAL A 4 11.97 -9.88 9.10
N VAL A 5 12.07 -11.19 9.40
CA VAL A 5 12.17 -12.23 8.36
C VAL A 5 10.89 -12.29 7.55
N PHE A 6 9.72 -12.15 8.20
CA PHE A 6 8.44 -12.05 7.51
C PHE A 6 8.45 -10.90 6.50
N TRP A 7 8.80 -9.69 6.94
CA TRP A 7 8.75 -8.50 6.10
C TRP A 7 9.80 -8.51 4.98
N LEU A 8 10.96 -9.12 5.19
CA LEU A 8 11.96 -9.32 4.13
C LEU A 8 11.42 -10.25 3.04
N ILE A 9 10.88 -11.41 3.41
CA ILE A 9 10.27 -12.35 2.45
C ILE A 9 9.11 -11.66 1.72
N PHE A 10 8.26 -10.95 2.46
CA PHE A 10 7.14 -10.19 1.89
C PHE A 10 7.61 -9.14 0.89
N THR A 11 8.71 -8.44 1.19
CA THR A 11 9.28 -7.42 0.31
C THR A 11 9.74 -8.04 -1.00
N VAL A 12 10.48 -9.16 -0.94
CA VAL A 12 10.91 -9.88 -2.15
C VAL A 12 9.69 -10.29 -2.98
N ILE A 13 8.69 -10.94 -2.37
CA ILE A 13 7.47 -11.36 -3.08
C ILE A 13 6.73 -10.14 -3.67
N GLY A 14 6.62 -9.04 -2.93
CA GLY A 14 5.96 -7.81 -3.38
C GLY A 14 6.65 -7.19 -4.59
N VAL A 15 7.99 -7.15 -4.62
CA VAL A 15 8.75 -6.68 -5.79
C VAL A 15 8.43 -7.53 -7.02
N TRP A 16 8.38 -8.86 -6.87
CA TRP A 16 8.00 -9.75 -7.97
C TRP A 16 6.54 -9.55 -8.41
N ALA A 17 5.61 -9.36 -7.47
CA ALA A 17 4.22 -9.09 -7.77
C ALA A 17 4.03 -7.77 -8.53
N GLN A 18 4.74 -6.71 -8.13
CA GLN A 18 4.76 -5.41 -8.82
C GLN A 18 5.32 -5.51 -10.24
N ARG A 19 6.25 -6.43 -10.48
CA ARG A 19 6.74 -6.71 -11.83
C ARG A 19 5.69 -7.40 -12.71
N LEU A 20 4.83 -8.26 -12.13
CA LEU A 20 3.76 -8.95 -12.86
C LEU A 20 2.57 -8.03 -13.15
N LEU A 21 2.27 -7.12 -12.23
CA LEU A 21 1.15 -6.18 -12.32
C LEU A 21 1.68 -4.75 -12.13
N PRO A 22 2.24 -4.14 -13.20
CA PRO A 22 2.73 -2.77 -13.13
C PRO A 22 1.61 -1.80 -12.78
N GLY A 23 1.96 -0.74 -12.03
CA GLY A 23 1.01 0.27 -11.55
C GLY A 23 0.26 -0.09 -10.25
N VAL A 24 0.38 -1.33 -9.77
CA VAL A 24 -0.24 -1.77 -8.51
C VAL A 24 0.79 -1.78 -7.37
N ASP A 25 0.46 -1.14 -6.25
CA ASP A 25 1.27 -1.16 -5.03
C ASP A 25 0.80 -2.29 -4.09
N PHE A 26 1.62 -3.33 -3.96
CA PHE A 26 1.40 -4.48 -3.08
C PHE A 26 1.87 -4.26 -1.64
N PHE A 27 2.64 -3.20 -1.39
CA PHE A 27 3.12 -2.81 -0.06
C PHE A 27 2.08 -2.00 0.73
N ALA A 28 1.26 -1.20 0.06
CA ALA A 28 0.21 -0.41 0.71
C ALA A 28 -0.75 -1.24 1.60
N PRO A 29 -1.28 -2.41 1.16
CA PRO A 29 -2.07 -3.30 2.01
C PRO A 29 -1.34 -3.76 3.28
N ALA A 30 -0.03 -4.02 3.19
CA ALA A 30 0.77 -4.45 4.32
C ALA A 30 1.00 -3.33 5.35
N LEU A 31 1.15 -2.08 4.89
CA LEU A 31 1.19 -0.91 5.77
C LEU A 31 -0.12 -0.77 6.55
N VAL A 32 -1.27 -1.00 5.91
CA VAL A 32 -2.57 -1.02 6.60
C VAL A 32 -2.63 -2.10 7.67
N VAL A 33 -2.11 -3.31 7.41
CA VAL A 33 -2.04 -4.36 8.43
C VAL A 33 -1.21 -3.92 9.63
N CYS A 34 -0.08 -3.24 9.42
CA CYS A 34 0.74 -2.70 10.52
C CYS A 34 -0.03 -1.66 11.35
N LEU A 35 -0.76 -0.76 10.70
CA LEU A 35 -1.60 0.24 11.35
C LEU A 35 -2.76 -0.40 12.13
N GLN A 36 -3.43 -1.41 11.57
CA GLN A 36 -4.52 -2.15 12.22
C GLN A 36 -4.05 -2.91 13.48
N GLN A 37 -2.80 -3.37 13.50
CA GLN A 37 -2.19 -4.04 14.65
C GLN A 37 -1.51 -3.06 15.62
N ARG A 38 -1.59 -1.75 15.37
CA ARG A 38 -0.94 -0.70 16.17
C ARG A 38 0.59 -0.85 16.30
N ARG A 39 1.23 -1.53 15.34
CA ARG A 39 2.70 -1.70 15.30
C ARG A 39 3.36 -0.51 14.61
N ILE A 40 3.26 0.68 15.23
CA ILE A 40 3.69 1.96 14.62
C ILE A 40 5.19 1.95 14.27
N THR A 41 6.03 1.38 15.11
CA THR A 41 7.47 1.27 14.82
C THR A 41 7.74 0.46 13.54
N GLN A 42 7.03 -0.66 13.35
CA GLN A 42 7.16 -1.45 12.11
C GLN A 42 6.63 -0.68 10.91
N PHE A 43 5.47 -0.02 11.05
CA PHE A 43 4.91 0.83 10.00
C PHE A 43 5.90 1.91 9.53
N VAL A 44 6.52 2.66 10.45
CA VAL A 44 7.46 3.75 10.09
C VAL A 44 8.67 3.20 9.35
N TRP A 45 9.33 2.16 9.89
CA TRP A 45 10.51 1.58 9.26
C TRP A 45 10.21 0.96 7.89
N LEU A 46 9.10 0.24 7.76
CA LEU A 46 8.70 -0.35 6.47
C LEU A 46 8.34 0.71 5.45
N THR A 47 7.60 1.75 5.86
CA THR A 47 7.24 2.86 4.96
C THR A 47 8.50 3.55 4.42
N LEU A 48 9.46 3.88 5.29
CA LEU A 48 10.72 4.50 4.87
C LEU A 48 11.51 3.60 3.92
N ALA A 49 11.65 2.31 4.26
CA ALA A 49 12.36 1.35 3.44
C ALA A 49 11.69 1.16 2.07
N TRP A 50 10.36 1.06 2.02
CA TRP A 50 9.62 0.86 0.78
C TRP A 50 9.53 2.11 -0.08
N ILE A 51 9.52 3.32 0.49
CA ILE A 51 9.68 4.55 -0.30
C ILE A 51 11.03 4.51 -1.02
N ILE A 52 12.14 4.28 -0.30
CA ILE A 52 13.49 4.25 -0.91
C ILE A 52 13.57 3.16 -1.98
N LEU A 53 13.03 1.98 -1.70
CA LEU A 53 13.03 0.86 -2.63
C LEU A 53 12.24 1.18 -3.90
N GLN A 54 11.01 1.69 -3.76
CA GLN A 54 10.15 1.97 -4.91
C GLN A 54 10.62 3.17 -5.74
N GLU A 55 11.15 4.22 -5.10
CA GLU A 55 11.81 5.33 -5.81
C GLU A 55 13.03 4.80 -6.59
N GLY A 56 13.83 3.92 -6.00
CA GLY A 56 14.98 3.27 -6.65
C GLY A 56 14.60 2.34 -7.81
N MET A 57 13.38 1.80 -7.83
CA MET A 57 12.85 1.01 -8.95
C MET A 57 12.39 1.89 -10.13
N GLY A 58 12.23 3.21 -9.94
CA GLY A 58 11.84 4.15 -11.00
C GLY A 58 10.40 3.98 -11.49
N ASN A 59 9.51 3.44 -10.65
CA ASN A 59 8.16 3.07 -11.07
C ASN A 59 7.20 4.28 -11.21
N LEU A 60 7.50 5.41 -10.55
CA LEU A 60 6.65 6.60 -10.49
C LEU A 60 7.49 7.89 -10.48
N PRO A 61 6.88 9.05 -10.82
CA PRO A 61 7.46 10.37 -10.59
C PRO A 61 7.99 10.55 -9.16
N PHE A 62 9.21 11.08 -9.03
CA PHE A 62 9.84 11.32 -7.73
C PHE A 62 8.95 12.12 -6.79
N GLY A 63 8.72 11.62 -5.58
CA GLY A 63 7.87 12.26 -4.57
C GLY A 63 6.40 11.85 -4.63
N ASN A 64 5.97 11.11 -5.65
CA ASN A 64 4.61 10.57 -5.73
C ASN A 64 4.33 9.59 -4.58
N LEU A 65 5.32 8.79 -4.19
CA LEU A 65 5.20 7.78 -3.12
C LEU A 65 4.94 8.39 -1.73
N LEU A 66 5.49 9.58 -1.46
CA LEU A 66 5.23 10.30 -0.22
C LEU A 66 3.75 10.71 -0.13
N LEU A 67 3.19 11.26 -1.21
CA LEU A 67 1.77 11.64 -1.28
C LEU A 67 0.85 10.42 -1.29
N TRP A 68 1.29 9.34 -1.96
CA TRP A 68 0.59 8.07 -1.99
C TRP A 68 0.39 7.47 -0.60
N TYR A 69 1.48 7.28 0.16
CA TYR A 69 1.39 6.75 1.52
C TYR A 69 0.80 7.73 2.53
N SER A 70 0.95 9.04 2.31
CA SER A 70 0.25 10.03 3.12
C SER A 70 -1.26 9.93 2.93
N GLY A 71 -1.73 9.75 1.69
CA GLY A 71 -3.14 9.51 1.38
C GLY A 71 -3.67 8.23 2.03
N LEU A 72 -2.88 7.15 2.00
CA LEU A 72 -3.21 5.89 2.69
C LEU A 72 -3.38 6.09 4.20
N VAL A 73 -2.46 6.82 4.85
CA VAL A 73 -2.55 7.11 6.29
C VAL A 73 -3.76 7.99 6.57
N LEU A 74 -4.00 9.02 5.76
CA LEU A 74 -5.13 9.94 5.90
C LEU A 74 -6.46 9.19 5.87
N ILE A 75 -6.71 8.39 4.82
CA ILE A 75 -7.97 7.64 4.70
C ILE A 75 -8.11 6.60 5.81
N PHE A 76 -7.01 5.98 6.23
CA PHE A 76 -7.02 5.04 7.35
C PHE A 76 -7.41 5.73 8.67
N VAL A 77 -6.80 6.88 8.97
CA VAL A 77 -7.04 7.64 10.20
C VAL A 77 -8.45 8.21 10.23
N VAL A 78 -8.97 8.72 9.11
CA VAL A 78 -10.34 9.22 9.03
C VAL A 78 -11.34 8.07 9.12
N GLY A 79 -11.17 7.02 8.32
CA GLY A 79 -12.17 5.96 8.24
C GLY A 79 -12.20 5.04 9.45
N ARG A 80 -11.12 4.93 10.26
CA ARG A 80 -11.17 4.20 11.55
C ARG A 80 -12.07 4.86 12.60
N TRP A 81 -12.52 6.11 12.38
CA TRP A 81 -13.50 6.77 13.27
C TRP A 81 -14.92 6.34 12.91
N LEU A 82 -15.14 5.95 11.64
CA LEU A 82 -16.45 5.55 11.11
C LEU A 82 -16.67 4.04 11.18
N PHE A 83 -15.60 3.25 11.06
CA PHE A 83 -15.68 1.79 10.99
C PHE A 83 -14.67 1.10 11.91
N GLU A 84 -14.98 -0.12 12.32
CA GLU A 84 -13.99 -1.01 12.93
C GLU A 84 -12.84 -1.23 11.96
N SER A 85 -11.61 -0.98 12.44
CA SER A 85 -10.43 -0.99 11.57
C SER A 85 -10.14 -2.36 10.94
N ARG A 86 -10.77 -3.45 11.42
CA ARG A 86 -10.61 -4.82 10.90
C ARG A 86 -11.77 -5.29 10.00
N ASN A 87 -12.76 -4.43 9.74
CA ASN A 87 -13.90 -4.77 8.91
C ASN A 87 -13.50 -4.81 7.42
N LEU A 88 -13.99 -5.81 6.68
CA LEU A 88 -13.78 -5.93 5.23
C LEU A 88 -14.29 -4.70 4.48
N ILE A 89 -15.44 -4.15 4.84
CA ILE A 89 -16.04 -2.98 4.18
C ILE A 89 -15.07 -1.79 4.25
N PHE A 90 -14.42 -1.60 5.41
CA PHE A 90 -13.44 -0.55 5.60
C PHE A 90 -12.24 -0.70 4.65
N VAL A 91 -11.75 -1.93 4.46
CA VAL A 91 -10.65 -2.22 3.53
C VAL A 91 -11.06 -1.99 2.07
N PHE A 92 -12.30 -2.33 1.69
CA PHE A 92 -12.82 -2.03 0.35
C PHE A 92 -12.89 -0.53 0.09
N ILE A 93 -13.33 0.26 1.07
CA ILE A 93 -13.34 1.73 0.95
C ILE A 93 -11.92 2.27 0.77
N ILE A 94 -10.94 1.77 1.52
CA ILE A 94 -9.54 2.13 1.31
C ILE A 94 -9.09 1.75 -0.10
N GLY A 95 -9.41 0.55 -0.59
CA GLY A 95 -9.08 0.11 -1.95
C GLY A 95 -9.63 1.05 -3.02
N ILE A 96 -10.92 1.38 -2.97
CA ILE A 96 -11.56 2.33 -3.90
C ILE A 96 -10.90 3.70 -3.83
N PHE A 97 -10.64 4.20 -2.61
CA PHE A 97 -9.93 5.46 -2.41
C PHE A 97 -8.54 5.41 -3.04
N MET A 98 -7.74 4.38 -2.76
CA MET A 98 -6.37 4.24 -3.27
C MET A 98 -6.34 4.13 -4.80
N GLY A 99 -7.29 3.41 -5.42
CA GLY A 99 -7.42 3.37 -6.88
C GLY A 99 -7.74 4.74 -7.49
N SER A 100 -8.63 5.50 -6.85
CA SER A 100 -8.99 6.86 -7.28
C SER A 100 -7.84 7.84 -7.05
N TRP A 101 -7.14 7.69 -5.92
CA TRP A 101 -5.98 8.47 -5.53
C TRP A 101 -4.81 8.23 -6.48
N HIS A 102 -4.65 7.01 -7.00
CA HIS A 102 -3.60 6.65 -7.97
C HIS A 102 -3.78 7.44 -9.25
N PHE A 103 -5.00 7.43 -9.77
CA PHE A 103 -5.36 8.18 -10.96
C PHE A 103 -5.13 9.68 -10.74
N LEU A 104 -5.67 10.24 -9.65
CA LEU A 104 -5.57 11.68 -9.38
C LEU A 104 -4.11 12.14 -9.20
N LEU A 105 -3.34 11.48 -8.33
CA LEU A 105 -1.97 11.84 -8.06
C LEU A 105 -1.09 11.71 -9.30
N THR A 106 -1.22 10.60 -10.03
CA THR A 106 -0.42 10.39 -11.23
C THR A 106 -0.74 11.44 -12.28
N GLN A 107 -2.02 11.79 -12.50
CA GLN A 107 -2.41 12.88 -13.41
C GLN A 107 -1.82 14.24 -13.02
N ILE A 108 -1.81 14.57 -11.71
CA ILE A 108 -1.24 15.83 -11.21
C ILE A 108 0.29 15.84 -11.43
N MET A 109 0.98 14.77 -11.01
CA MET A 109 2.43 14.69 -11.08
C MET A 109 2.93 14.68 -12.52
N THR A 110 2.26 13.95 -13.42
CA THR A 110 2.66 13.88 -14.84
C THR A 110 2.41 15.20 -15.54
N ASN A 111 1.34 15.94 -15.21
CA ASN A 111 1.13 17.31 -15.72
C ASN A 111 2.26 18.25 -15.27
N LEU A 112 2.62 18.21 -13.98
CA LEU A 112 3.70 19.05 -13.44
C LEU A 112 5.05 18.75 -14.09
N GLN A 113 5.27 17.51 -14.52
CA GLN A 113 6.50 17.07 -15.18
C GLN A 113 6.41 17.09 -16.72
N VAL A 114 5.29 17.52 -17.29
CA VAL A 114 5.04 17.56 -18.74
C VAL A 114 5.27 16.19 -19.39
N LEU A 115 4.86 15.12 -18.70
CA LEU A 115 4.94 13.74 -19.18
C LEU A 115 3.62 13.32 -19.82
N GLU A 116 3.70 12.67 -20.97
CA GLU A 116 2.55 12.05 -21.62
C GLU A 116 2.24 10.70 -20.99
N VAL A 117 1.01 10.54 -20.51
CA VAL A 117 0.53 9.27 -19.93
C VAL A 117 -0.77 8.86 -20.61
N ASN A 118 -0.86 7.59 -20.97
CA ASN A 118 -2.09 7.00 -21.49
C ASN A 118 -3.14 6.94 -20.37
N ARG A 119 -4.14 7.82 -20.46
CA ARG A 119 -5.22 7.92 -19.46
C ARG A 119 -6.03 6.63 -19.32
N ALA A 120 -6.22 5.87 -20.39
CA ALA A 120 -6.96 4.61 -20.35
C ALA A 120 -6.19 3.54 -19.56
N GLN A 121 -4.87 3.47 -19.76
CA GLN A 121 -4.00 2.58 -18.98
C GLN A 121 -3.98 2.99 -17.51
N LEU A 122 -3.86 4.28 -17.21
CA LEU A 122 -3.85 4.76 -15.83
C LEU A 122 -5.16 4.46 -15.09
N LEU A 123 -6.29 4.61 -15.77
CA LEU A 123 -7.60 4.28 -15.19
C LEU A 123 -7.70 2.77 -14.91
N LEU A 124 -7.21 1.94 -15.82
CA LEU A 124 -7.13 0.49 -15.62
C LEU A 124 -6.23 0.12 -14.43
N GLU A 125 -5.07 0.76 -14.28
CA GLU A 125 -4.18 0.58 -13.12
C GLU A 125 -4.87 0.96 -11.81
N GLY A 126 -5.62 2.08 -11.78
CA GLY A 126 -6.41 2.47 -10.62
C GLY A 126 -7.51 1.45 -10.27
N VAL A 127 -8.17 0.88 -11.27
CA VAL A 127 -9.17 -0.20 -11.08
C VAL A 127 -8.49 -1.47 -10.54
N HIS A 128 -7.35 -1.87 -11.12
CA HIS A 128 -6.57 -3.00 -10.62
C HIS A 128 -6.14 -2.78 -9.18
N GLN A 129 -5.64 -1.58 -8.83
CA GLN A 129 -5.29 -1.24 -7.47
C GLN A 129 -6.51 -1.39 -6.54
N ALA A 130 -7.67 -0.84 -6.90
CA ALA A 130 -8.86 -0.90 -6.08
C ALA A 130 -9.35 -2.34 -5.81
N VAL A 131 -9.24 -3.22 -6.80
CA VAL A 131 -9.67 -4.64 -6.70
C VAL A 131 -8.63 -5.50 -6.00
N ILE A 132 -7.35 -5.32 -6.31
CA ILE A 132 -6.26 -6.13 -5.75
C ILE A 132 -6.01 -5.76 -4.29
N PHE A 133 -6.19 -4.48 -3.91
CA PHE A 133 -5.94 -4.02 -2.55
C PHE A 133 -6.64 -4.86 -1.47
N PRO A 134 -7.97 -5.09 -1.48
CA PRO A 134 -8.64 -5.91 -0.48
C PRO A 134 -8.18 -7.38 -0.50
N LEU A 135 -7.86 -7.93 -1.68
CA LEU A 135 -7.36 -9.31 -1.81
C LEU A 135 -5.95 -9.45 -1.20
N ALA A 136 -5.04 -8.56 -1.56
CA ALA A 136 -3.68 -8.51 -1.04
C ALA A 136 -3.68 -8.24 0.47
N TRP A 137 -4.56 -7.36 0.96
CA TRP A 137 -4.76 -7.16 2.39
C TRP A 137 -5.23 -8.43 3.08
N ALA A 138 -6.23 -9.13 2.54
CA ALA A 138 -6.80 -10.32 3.16
C ALA A 138 -5.75 -11.43 3.27
N ILE A 139 -4.96 -11.65 2.22
CA ILE A 139 -3.85 -12.62 2.24
C ILE A 139 -2.82 -12.20 3.28
N THR A 140 -2.35 -10.96 3.22
CA THR A 140 -1.29 -10.45 4.12
C THR A 140 -1.71 -10.53 5.58
N TYR A 141 -2.93 -10.08 5.90
CA TYR A 141 -3.48 -10.11 7.25
C TYR A 141 -3.56 -11.53 7.82
N ASN A 142 -4.10 -12.48 7.04
CA ASN A 142 -4.24 -13.87 7.49
C ASN A 142 -2.88 -14.57 7.64
N VAL A 143 -1.96 -14.38 6.69
CA VAL A 143 -0.64 -15.00 6.74
C VAL A 143 0.18 -14.40 7.89
N TYR A 144 0.17 -13.07 8.06
CA TYR A 144 0.88 -12.40 9.15
C TYR A 144 0.38 -12.90 10.51
N LYS A 145 -0.94 -12.91 10.72
CA LYS A 145 -1.56 -13.38 11.97
C LYS A 145 -1.18 -14.82 12.32
N ARG A 146 -1.01 -15.69 11.31
CA ARG A 146 -0.62 -17.10 11.50
C ARG A 146 0.86 -17.27 11.79
N MET A 147 1.72 -16.50 11.12
CA MET A 147 3.17 -16.74 11.11
C MET A 147 3.95 -15.92 12.13
N VAL A 148 3.41 -14.78 12.56
CA VAL A 148 4.03 -13.87 13.51
C VAL A 148 3.25 -13.92 14.82
N PRO A 149 3.77 -14.61 15.86
CA PRO A 149 3.13 -14.60 17.17
C PRO A 149 3.01 -13.18 17.71
N ASP A 150 1.94 -12.90 18.45
CA ASP A 150 1.79 -11.69 19.22
C ASP A 150 2.81 -11.70 20.37
N VAL A 151 4.06 -11.36 20.05
CA VAL A 151 5.05 -10.98 21.06
C VAL A 151 4.54 -9.65 21.61
N GLY A 152 4.02 -9.69 22.84
CA GLY A 152 3.54 -8.51 23.55
C GLY A 152 4.59 -7.38 23.59
N PRO A 153 4.17 -6.14 23.86
CA PRO A 153 5.12 -5.04 23.96
C PRO A 153 6.13 -5.36 25.06
N LEU A 154 7.42 -5.32 24.71
CA LEU A 154 8.52 -5.16 25.66
C LEU A 154 8.42 -3.78 26.30
#